data_AF-A0A349N5T4-F1
#
_entry.id   AF-A0A349N5T4-F1
#
_cell.length_a   1.000
_cell.length_b   1.000
_cell.length_c   1.000
_cell.angle_alpha   90.00
_cell.angle_beta   90.00
_cell.angle_gamma   90.00
#
_symmetry.space_group_name_H-M   'P 1'
#
loop_
_entity.id
_entity.type
_entity.pdbx_description
1 polymer ?
#
loop_
_entity_poly.entity_id
_entity_poly.type
_entity_poly.pdbx_seq_one_letter_code
_entity_poly.pdbx_strand_id
1 'polypeptide(L)'
;MTTVIWLREGLARRPLWMNAILAFCAYMTFIYLPWDVFIKPLEVDQEVWFGVLFTGWAAKAGALLHWFVYGAGTLGLWRMRSWLQPWMSLYLLQIAFGMAYWGLTDPRGSNEPTALLIAIPFIGLAYVAWRSRHRLSPA
;
A
#
# COMPACT_ATOMS: atom_id res chain seq x y z
N MET A 1 -17.94 -26.31 -2.77
CA MET A 1 -18.30 -25.98 -1.36
C MET A 1 -17.09 -25.66 -0.49
N THR A 2 -15.93 -26.26 -0.74
CA THR A 2 -14.67 -26.07 0.00
C THR A 2 -14.03 -24.68 -0.15
N THR A 3 -14.04 -24.07 -1.33
CA THR A 3 -13.39 -22.77 -1.59
C THR A 3 -14.02 -21.61 -0.82
N VAL A 4 -15.35 -21.59 -0.71
CA VAL A 4 -16.09 -20.53 -0.01
C VAL A 4 -15.84 -20.59 1.49
N ILE A 5 -15.77 -21.81 2.06
CA ILE A 5 -15.44 -22.03 3.47
C ILE A 5 -14.00 -21.59 3.74
N TRP A 6 -13.06 -22.01 2.90
CA TRP A 6 -11.65 -21.61 3.01
C TRP A 6 -11.45 -20.09 2.96
N LEU A 7 -12.15 -19.39 2.06
CA LEU A 7 -12.07 -17.94 1.96
C LEU A 7 -12.65 -17.27 3.21
N ARG A 8 -13.81 -17.73 3.67
CA ARG A 8 -14.48 -17.19 4.87
C ARG A 8 -13.61 -17.37 6.11
N GLU A 9 -13.04 -18.55 6.30
CA GLU A 9 -12.12 -18.84 7.40
C GLU A 9 -10.83 -18.01 7.30
N GLY A 10 -10.28 -17.85 6.09
CA GLY A 10 -9.11 -17.02 5.84
C GLY A 10 -9.33 -15.55 6.19
N LEU A 11 -10.48 -14.98 5.82
CA LEU A 11 -10.85 -13.60 6.13
C LEU A 11 -11.20 -13.41 7.61
N ALA A 12 -11.81 -14.41 8.26
CA ALA A 12 -12.18 -14.35 9.68
C ALA A 12 -10.97 -14.27 10.64
N ARG A 13 -9.76 -14.62 10.18
CA ARG A 13 -8.51 -14.51 10.96
C ARG A 13 -8.12 -13.07 11.28
N ARG A 14 -8.69 -12.10 10.55
CA ARG A 14 -8.26 -10.71 10.53
C ARG A 14 -9.41 -9.77 10.87
N PRO A 15 -9.15 -8.67 11.61
CA PRO A 15 -10.07 -7.55 11.68
C PRO A 15 -10.38 -6.99 10.28
N LEU A 16 -11.55 -6.36 10.12
CA LEU A 16 -12.00 -5.85 8.82
C LEU A 16 -11.01 -4.91 8.15
N TRP A 17 -10.36 -4.01 8.91
CA TRP A 17 -9.37 -3.07 8.36
C TRP A 17 -8.16 -3.78 7.74
N MET A 18 -7.70 -4.91 8.32
CA MET A 18 -6.60 -5.69 7.75
C MET A 18 -7.03 -6.40 6.47
N ASN A 19 -8.30 -6.83 6.40
CA ASN A 19 -8.86 -7.40 5.17
C ASN A 19 -8.99 -6.34 4.07
N ALA A 20 -9.32 -5.09 4.42
CA ALA A 20 -9.33 -3.99 3.46
C ALA A 20 -7.94 -3.72 2.88
N ILE A 21 -6.89 -3.66 3.73
CA ILE A 21 -5.50 -3.52 3.26
C ILE A 21 -5.09 -4.72 2.41
N LEU A 22 -5.41 -5.95 2.84
CA LEU A 22 -5.13 -7.16 2.07
C LEU A 22 -5.79 -7.13 0.69
N ALA A 23 -7.06 -6.74 0.62
CA ALA A 23 -7.79 -6.63 -0.64
C ALA A 23 -7.15 -5.58 -1.56
N PHE A 24 -6.76 -4.43 -1.01
CA PHE A 24 -6.04 -3.39 -1.74
C PHE A 24 -4.69 -3.90 -2.26
N CYS A 25 -3.86 -4.50 -1.40
CA CYS A 25 -2.58 -5.08 -1.80
C CYS A 25 -2.77 -6.14 -2.89
N ALA A 26 -3.76 -7.04 -2.76
CA ALA A 26 -4.02 -8.09 -3.73
C ALA A 26 -4.46 -7.52 -5.09
N TYR A 27 -5.34 -6.52 -5.09
CA TYR A 27 -5.73 -5.81 -6.31
C TYR A 27 -4.52 -5.16 -6.99
N MET A 28 -3.71 -4.42 -6.23
CA MET A 28 -2.49 -3.79 -6.76
C MET A 28 -1.52 -4.82 -7.33
N THR A 29 -1.36 -5.96 -6.66
CA THR A 29 -0.42 -7.01 -7.04
C THR A 29 -0.85 -7.78 -8.28
N PHE A 30 -2.12 -8.15 -8.40
CA PHE A 30 -2.56 -9.08 -9.45
C PHE A 30 -3.26 -8.41 -10.63
N ILE A 31 -3.69 -7.15 -10.48
CA ILE A 31 -4.50 -6.46 -11.49
C ILE A 31 -3.80 -5.18 -11.94
N TYR A 32 -3.65 -4.21 -11.03
CA TYR A 32 -3.21 -2.87 -11.43
C TYR A 32 -1.75 -2.82 -11.88
N LEU A 33 -0.80 -3.27 -11.04
CA LEU A 33 0.63 -3.15 -11.37
C LEU A 33 1.13 -4.06 -12.48
N PRO A 34 0.57 -5.26 -12.72
CA PRO A 34 0.86 -6.00 -13.94
C PRO A 34 0.51 -5.19 -15.20
N TRP A 35 -0.64 -4.50 -15.20
CA TRP A 35 -0.99 -3.61 -16.31
C TRP A 35 -0.03 -2.41 -16.39
N ASP A 36 0.24 -1.75 -15.27
CA ASP A 36 1.13 -0.58 -15.16
C ASP A 36 2.55 -0.91 -15.65
N VAL A 37 3.11 -2.04 -15.21
CA VAL A 37 4.49 -2.43 -15.50
C VAL A 37 4.64 -3.01 -16.91
N PHE A 38 3.68 -3.81 -17.41
CA PHE A 38 3.87 -4.55 -18.66
C PHE A 38 3.13 -3.99 -19.87
N ILE A 39 1.99 -3.31 -19.65
CA ILE A 39 1.08 -2.91 -20.74
C ILE A 39 1.10 -1.41 -20.97
N LYS A 40 1.16 -0.61 -19.90
CA LYS A 40 1.11 0.85 -19.99
C LYS A 40 2.30 1.39 -20.82
N PRO A 41 2.05 2.32 -21.76
CA PRO A 41 3.11 2.93 -22.56
C PRO A 41 4.04 3.82 -21.71
N LEU A 42 5.33 3.79 -22.04
CA LEU A 42 6.37 4.52 -21.31
C LEU A 42 6.17 6.04 -21.34
N GLU A 43 5.59 6.56 -22.43
CA GLU A 43 5.41 8.00 -22.68
C GLU A 43 4.44 8.65 -21.70
N VAL A 44 3.54 7.85 -21.12
CA VAL A 44 2.54 8.30 -20.14
C VAL A 44 2.82 7.74 -18.74
N ASP A 45 3.98 7.09 -18.54
CA ASP A 45 4.34 6.54 -17.24
C ASP A 45 4.63 7.65 -16.24
N GLN A 46 3.94 7.54 -15.11
CA GLN A 46 3.96 8.44 -13.99
C GLN A 46 3.86 7.60 -12.73
N GLU A 47 4.79 7.80 -11.81
CA GLU A 47 4.83 7.10 -10.53
C GLU A 47 5.26 8.07 -9.43
N VAL A 48 4.63 8.00 -8.28
CA VAL A 48 4.94 8.90 -7.16
C VAL A 48 5.62 8.13 -6.04
N TRP A 49 6.80 8.59 -5.64
CA TRP A 49 7.51 8.10 -4.46
C TRP A 49 7.80 9.25 -3.53
N PHE A 50 7.42 9.11 -2.25
CA PHE A 50 7.60 10.15 -1.23
C PHE A 50 7.00 11.52 -1.61
N GLY A 51 5.98 11.54 -2.47
CA GLY A 51 5.38 12.78 -2.97
C GLY A 51 6.20 13.45 -4.08
N VAL A 52 7.16 12.77 -4.70
CA VAL A 52 7.86 13.24 -5.90
C VAL A 52 7.37 12.43 -7.09
N LEU A 53 6.96 13.14 -8.15
CA LEU A 53 6.53 12.53 -9.42
C LEU A 53 7.74 12.18 -10.28
N PHE A 54 7.84 10.90 -10.63
CA PHE A 54 8.78 10.37 -11.61
C PHE A 54 8.04 10.09 -12.91
N THR A 55 8.77 10.12 -14.03
CA THR A 55 8.23 9.84 -15.37
C THR A 55 9.11 8.87 -16.15
N GLY A 56 8.53 8.21 -17.16
CA GLY A 56 9.25 7.31 -18.06
C GLY A 56 9.90 6.14 -17.32
N TRP A 57 11.17 5.83 -17.63
CA TRP A 57 11.84 4.64 -17.07
C TRP A 57 11.99 4.67 -15.55
N ALA A 58 12.19 5.85 -14.96
CA ALA A 58 12.25 5.98 -13.50
C ALA A 58 10.89 5.64 -12.86
N ALA A 59 9.80 6.09 -13.48
CA ALA A 59 8.45 5.71 -13.06
C ALA A 59 8.21 4.21 -13.19
N LYS A 60 8.65 3.59 -14.29
CA LYS A 60 8.48 2.16 -14.53
C LYS A 60 9.24 1.29 -13.53
N ALA A 61 10.46 1.70 -13.17
CA ALA A 61 11.21 1.07 -12.08
C ALA A 61 10.51 1.23 -10.73
N GLY A 62 9.95 2.42 -10.46
CA GLY A 62 9.14 2.69 -9.28
C GLY A 62 7.88 1.82 -9.20
N ALA A 63 7.16 1.64 -10.31
CA ALA A 63 5.97 0.79 -10.39
C ALA A 63 6.33 -0.68 -10.15
N LEU A 64 7.44 -1.15 -10.70
CA LEU A 64 7.98 -2.49 -10.41
C LEU A 64 8.33 -2.66 -8.93
N LEU A 65 8.94 -1.65 -8.30
CA LEU A 65 9.22 -1.69 -6.86
C LEU A 65 7.92 -1.72 -6.04
N HIS A 66 6.93 -0.91 -6.38
CA HIS A 66 5.62 -0.97 -5.74
C HIS A 66 4.99 -2.34 -5.87
N TRP A 67 5.20 -3.02 -7.00
CA TRP A 67 4.64 -4.36 -7.21
C TRP A 67 5.20 -5.36 -6.21
N PHE A 68 6.50 -5.31 -5.92
CA PHE A 68 7.10 -6.12 -4.86
C PHE A 68 6.57 -5.75 -3.46
N VAL A 69 6.38 -4.46 -3.17
CA VAL A 69 5.83 -3.99 -1.89
C VAL A 69 4.41 -4.54 -1.68
N TYR A 70 3.52 -4.40 -2.67
CA TYR A 70 2.15 -4.91 -2.57
C TYR A 70 2.08 -6.44 -2.58
N GLY A 71 2.97 -7.11 -3.32
CA GLY A 71 3.08 -8.57 -3.31
C GLY A 71 3.49 -9.09 -1.93
N ALA A 72 4.49 -8.46 -1.32
CA ALA A 72 4.89 -8.73 0.06
C ALA A 72 3.75 -8.44 1.04
N GLY A 73 3.05 -7.32 0.89
CA GLY A 73 1.86 -6.98 1.69
C GLY A 73 0.78 -8.04 1.61
N THR A 74 0.46 -8.50 0.40
CA THR A 74 -0.52 -9.57 0.15
C THR A 74 -0.12 -10.87 0.85
N LEU A 75 1.11 -11.33 0.65
CA LEU A 75 1.59 -12.58 1.24
C LEU A 75 1.69 -12.50 2.77
N GLY A 76 2.25 -11.40 3.27
CA GLY A 76 2.44 -11.12 4.68
C GLY A 76 1.12 -11.04 5.42
N LEU A 77 0.14 -10.30 4.88
CA LEU A 77 -1.20 -10.19 5.47
C LEU A 77 -1.96 -11.50 5.36
N TRP A 78 -1.95 -12.17 4.19
CA TRP A 78 -2.66 -13.44 4.00
C TRP A 78 -2.22 -14.50 5.02
N ARG A 79 -0.90 -14.63 5.21
CA ARG A 79 -0.28 -15.59 6.14
C ARG A 79 -0.05 -15.04 7.55
N MET A 80 -0.47 -13.81 7.85
CA MET A 80 -0.26 -13.13 9.15
C MET A 80 1.20 -13.13 9.63
N ARG A 81 2.18 -12.96 8.74
CA ARG A 81 3.60 -13.12 9.11
C ARG A 81 4.16 -11.90 9.84
N SER A 82 4.94 -12.14 10.90
CA SER A 82 5.55 -11.10 11.74
C SER A 82 6.55 -10.23 11.00
N TRP A 83 7.25 -10.77 9.99
CA TRP A 83 8.20 -10.01 9.17
C TRP A 83 7.54 -8.84 8.44
N LEU A 84 6.21 -8.84 8.25
CA LEU A 84 5.48 -7.73 7.65
C LEU A 84 5.62 -6.43 8.48
N GLN A 85 5.86 -6.55 9.78
CA GLN A 85 6.27 -5.44 10.61
C GLN A 85 7.81 -5.44 10.75
N PRO A 86 8.47 -4.27 10.68
CA PRO A 86 7.92 -2.92 10.76
C PRO A 86 7.38 -2.33 9.44
N TRP A 87 7.56 -3.02 8.32
CA TRP A 87 7.42 -2.47 6.97
C TRP A 87 6.02 -1.94 6.66
N MET A 88 4.96 -2.63 7.08
CA MET A 88 3.60 -2.15 6.88
C MET A 88 3.36 -0.78 7.54
N SER A 89 3.87 -0.58 8.76
CA SER A 89 3.72 0.71 9.44
C SER A 89 4.55 1.80 8.77
N LEU A 90 5.78 1.46 8.36
CA LEU A 90 6.66 2.41 7.67
C LEU A 90 6.09 2.82 6.30
N TYR A 91 5.53 1.89 5.54
CA TYR A 91 4.92 2.19 4.24
C TYR A 91 3.67 3.08 4.38
N LEU A 92 2.84 2.84 5.41
CA LEU A 92 1.69 3.72 5.70
C LEU A 92 2.13 5.14 6.09
N LEU A 93 3.22 5.27 6.86
CA LEU A 93 3.82 6.58 7.16
C LEU A 93 4.43 7.23 5.91
N GLN A 94 5.04 6.45 5.03
CA GLN A 94 5.55 6.93 3.75
C GLN A 94 4.43 7.50 2.87
N ILE A 95 3.28 6.81 2.79
CA ILE A 95 2.09 7.33 2.08
C ILE A 95 1.62 8.64 2.72
N ALA A 96 1.49 8.67 4.05
CA ALA A 96 1.08 9.89 4.77
C ALA A 96 2.02 11.07 4.46
N PHE A 97 3.34 10.83 4.52
CA PHE A 97 4.35 11.81 4.17
C PHE A 97 4.22 12.26 2.72
N GLY A 98 4.09 11.32 1.77
CA GLY A 98 3.99 11.64 0.35
C GLY A 98 2.75 12.48 0.02
N MET A 99 1.60 12.20 0.63
CA MET A 99 0.38 12.99 0.46
C MET A 99 0.52 14.41 1.01
N ALA A 100 1.12 14.55 2.20
CA ALA A 100 1.40 15.86 2.79
C ALA A 100 2.41 16.62 1.94
N TYR A 101 3.55 16.01 1.60
CA TYR A 101 4.61 16.65 0.81
C TYR A 101 4.10 17.11 -0.56
N TRP A 102 3.42 16.23 -1.31
CA TRP A 102 2.83 16.59 -2.61
C TRP A 102 1.85 17.75 -2.48
N GLY A 103 0.90 17.67 -1.53
CA GLY A 103 -0.09 18.73 -1.33
C GLY A 103 0.53 20.08 -0.98
N LEU A 104 1.61 20.09 -0.19
CA LEU A 104 2.28 21.32 0.24
C LEU A 104 3.21 21.93 -0.82
N THR A 105 3.73 21.13 -1.75
CA THR A 105 4.84 21.55 -2.62
C THR A 105 4.53 21.56 -4.11
N ASP A 106 3.58 20.75 -4.58
CA ASP A 106 3.22 20.71 -6.00
C ASP A 106 2.03 21.65 -6.29
N PRO A 107 2.09 22.50 -7.34
CA PRO A 107 0.96 23.36 -7.72
C PRO A 107 -0.33 22.62 -8.08
N ARG A 108 -0.25 21.32 -8.43
CA ARG A 108 -1.39 20.43 -8.67
C ARG A 108 -1.88 19.75 -7.40
N GLY A 109 -1.16 19.91 -6.30
CA GLY A 109 -1.52 19.44 -4.97
C GLY A 109 -2.75 20.16 -4.40
N SER A 110 -3.33 19.58 -3.36
CA SER A 110 -4.40 20.23 -2.60
C SER A 110 -3.82 21.33 -1.70
N ASN A 111 -4.57 22.38 -1.38
CA ASN A 111 -4.15 23.39 -0.41
C ASN A 111 -3.73 22.82 0.97
N GLU A 112 -2.94 23.61 1.70
CA GLU A 112 -2.28 23.24 2.98
C GLU A 112 -3.17 22.47 3.97
N PRO A 113 -4.40 22.95 4.29
CA PRO A 113 -5.25 22.25 5.25
C PRO A 113 -5.71 20.87 4.75
N THR A 114 -6.00 20.75 3.46
CA THR A 114 -6.48 19.50 2.86
C THR A 114 -5.37 18.45 2.80
N ALA A 115 -4.14 18.87 2.50
CA ALA A 115 -2.98 17.97 2.47
C ALA A 115 -2.76 17.28 3.82
N LEU A 116 -2.85 18.05 4.92
CA LEU A 116 -2.72 17.52 6.28
C LEU A 116 -3.90 16.63 6.68
N LEU A 117 -5.12 17.01 6.31
CA LEU A 117 -6.32 16.19 6.59
C LEU A 117 -6.26 14.82 5.90
N ILE A 118 -5.72 14.73 4.68
CA ILE A 118 -5.55 13.46 3.96
C ILE A 118 -4.48 12.57 4.61
N ALA A 119 -3.43 13.14 5.20
CA ALA A 119 -2.36 12.37 5.83
C ALA A 119 -2.78 11.68 7.14
N ILE A 120 -3.68 12.31 7.92
CA ILE A 120 -4.16 11.82 9.23
C ILE A 120 -4.65 10.36 9.21
N PRO A 121 -5.55 9.93 8.31
CA PRO A 121 -6.03 8.54 8.30
C PRO A 121 -4.90 7.54 8.11
N PHE A 122 -3.88 7.84 7.30
CA PHE A 122 -2.73 6.95 7.09
C PHE A 122 -1.82 6.88 8.31
N ILE A 123 -1.61 8.00 9.02
CA ILE A 123 -0.91 8.01 10.31
C ILE A 123 -1.65 7.16 11.35
N GLY A 124 -2.97 7.34 11.44
CA GLY A 124 -3.82 6.52 12.32
C GLY A 124 -3.73 5.03 11.98
N LEU A 125 -3.76 4.68 10.68
CA LEU A 125 -3.62 3.32 10.22
C LEU A 125 -2.25 2.73 10.55
N ALA A 126 -1.18 3.51 10.39
CA ALA A 126 0.18 3.10 10.76
C ALA A 126 0.29 2.83 12.27
N TYR A 127 -0.30 3.69 13.09
CA TYR A 127 -0.35 3.50 14.55
C TYR A 127 -1.11 2.22 14.93
N VAL A 128 -2.31 2.01 14.37
CA VAL A 128 -3.13 0.82 14.62
C VAL A 128 -2.41 -0.45 14.13
N ALA A 129 -1.75 -0.38 12.98
CA ALA A 129 -0.92 -1.45 12.44
C ALA A 129 0.22 -1.83 13.39
N TRP A 130 0.94 -0.84 13.91
CA TRP A 130 2.02 -1.04 14.87
C TRP A 130 1.54 -1.64 16.19
N ARG A 131 0.43 -1.13 16.73
CA ARG A 131 -0.19 -1.65 17.96
C ARG A 131 -0.66 -3.09 17.79
N SER A 132 -1.15 -3.44 16.60
CA SER A 132 -1.67 -4.77 16.27
C SER A 132 -0.60 -5.78 15.87
N ARG A 133 0.68 -5.42 15.85
CA ARG A 133 1.79 -6.32 15.41
C ARG A 133 1.85 -7.65 16.17
N HIS A 134 1.38 -7.69 17.42
CA HIS A 134 1.30 -8.90 18.24
C HIS A 134 0.33 -9.96 17.68
N ARG A 135 -0.55 -9.58 16.76
CA ARG A 135 -1.45 -10.51 16.04
C ARG A 135 -0.74 -11.29 14.93
N LEU A 136 0.48 -10.90 14.57
CA LEU A 136 1.26 -11.55 13.53
C LEU A 136 2.05 -12.72 14.14
N SER A 137 2.07 -13.85 13.44
CA SER A 137 2.79 -15.06 13.83
C SER A 137 4.23 -15.06 13.31
N PRO A 138 5.19 -15.65 14.03
CA PRO A 138 6.54 -15.92 13.52
C PRO A 138 6.54 -16.65 12.16
N ALA A 139 7.63 -16.49 11.40
CA ALA A 139 7.83 -17.12 10.10
C ALA A 139 8.06 -18.64 10.23
#